data_AF-A0A0T6AYA5-F1
#
_entry.id   AF-A0A0T6AYA5-F1
#
_cell.length_a   1.000
_cell.length_b   1.000
_cell.length_c   1.000
_cell.angle_alpha   90.00
_cell.angle_beta   90.00
_cell.angle_gamma   90.00
#
_symmetry.space_group_name_H-M   'P 1'
#
loop_
_entity.id
_entity.type
_entity.pdbx_description
1 polymer ?
#
loop_
_entity_poly.entity_id
_entity_poly.type
_entity_poly.pdbx_seq_one_letter_code
_entity_poly.pdbx_strand_id
1 'polypeptide(L)'
;MAVVDLAKNSDLMWKQSVWSSLIAAAIAAHHLKEGGLISLTGAKAALEATPGMIGYGVAKAAVHSLTKTLAANGSGLPANSLSVAILPVTLDTPMNRKWMPKADHTSWTPLQFVAELLFNWSTGKDRPANGSLMQLITNNSQTSLIPA
;
A
#
# COMPACT_ATOMS: atom_id res chain seq x y z
N MET A 1 3.96 17.12 -21.92
CA MET A 1 5.36 16.74 -21.65
C MET A 1 5.45 15.23 -21.72
N ALA A 2 6.30 14.67 -22.60
CA ALA A 2 6.63 13.26 -22.51
C ALA A 2 7.29 12.98 -21.15
N VAL A 3 6.95 11.87 -20.50
CA VAL A 3 7.60 11.45 -19.25
C VAL A 3 9.06 11.13 -19.61
N VAL A 4 9.95 12.09 -19.35
CA VAL A 4 11.40 11.89 -19.49
C VAL A 4 11.75 10.63 -18.69
N ASP A 5 12.49 9.72 -19.33
CA ASP A 5 12.95 8.45 -18.74
C ASP A 5 11.83 7.49 -18.27
N LEU A 6 10.68 7.44 -18.95
CA LEU A 6 9.57 6.52 -18.63
C LEU A 6 10.04 5.09 -18.34
N ALA A 7 10.82 4.48 -19.24
CA ALA A 7 11.27 3.10 -19.09
C ALA A 7 12.17 2.91 -17.86
N LYS A 8 13.14 3.82 -17.66
CA LYS A 8 14.08 3.77 -16.52
C LYS A 8 13.38 3.97 -15.18
N ASN A 9 12.47 4.95 -15.09
CA ASN A 9 11.70 5.17 -13.87
C ASN A 9 10.72 4.01 -13.60
N SER A 10 10.15 3.40 -14.64
CA SER A 10 9.29 2.23 -14.51
C SER A 10 10.04 1.00 -14.01
N ASP A 11 11.26 0.75 -14.52
CA ASP A 11 12.12 -0.34 -14.01
C ASP A 11 12.41 -0.18 -12.51
N LEU A 12 12.78 1.04 -12.08
CA LEU A 12 13.01 1.31 -10.66
C LEU A 12 11.75 1.09 -9.81
N MET A 13 10.60 1.62 -10.24
CA MET A 13 9.34 1.48 -9.49
C MET A 13 8.86 0.02 -9.43
N TRP A 14 9.07 -0.74 -10.50
CA TRP A 14 8.74 -2.16 -10.54
C TRP A 14 9.57 -2.96 -9.54
N LYS A 15 10.89 -2.73 -9.52
CA LYS A 15 11.81 -3.37 -8.55
C LYS A 15 11.47 -3.00 -7.11
N GLN A 16 11.10 -1.76 -6.84
CA GLN A 16 10.82 -1.30 -5.48
C GLN A 16 9.44 -1.73 -4.96
N SER A 17 8.42 -1.82 -5.81
CA SER A 17 7.05 -2.11 -5.37
C SER A 17 6.57 -3.52 -5.76
N VAL A 18 6.80 -3.96 -6.99
CA VAL A 18 6.24 -5.23 -7.47
C VAL A 18 7.09 -6.41 -7.01
N TRP A 19 8.41 -6.34 -7.16
CA TRP A 19 9.30 -7.43 -6.72
C TRP A 19 9.18 -7.68 -5.22
N SER A 20 9.26 -6.61 -4.41
CA SER A 20 9.12 -6.71 -2.95
C SER A 20 7.77 -7.31 -2.54
N SER A 21 6.67 -6.91 -3.19
CA SER A 21 5.34 -7.43 -2.90
C SER A 21 5.17 -8.90 -3.29
N LEU A 22 5.71 -9.32 -4.44
CA LEU A 22 5.69 -10.73 -4.87
C LEU A 22 6.53 -11.61 -3.95
N ILE A 23 7.70 -11.14 -3.53
CA ILE A 23 8.55 -11.87 -2.57
C ILE A 23 7.84 -11.97 -1.21
N ALA A 24 7.23 -10.90 -0.73
CA ALA A 24 6.45 -10.93 0.51
C ALA A 24 5.27 -11.92 0.43
N ALA A 25 4.59 -11.98 -0.72
CA ALA A 25 3.52 -12.95 -0.97
C ALA A 25 4.03 -14.39 -0.93
N ALA A 26 5.18 -14.67 -1.57
CA ALA A 26 5.81 -15.99 -1.53
C ALA A 26 6.22 -16.39 -0.10
N ILE A 27 6.83 -15.46 0.66
CA ILE A 27 7.16 -15.67 2.08
C ILE A 27 5.89 -15.97 2.88
N ALA A 28 4.81 -15.22 2.66
CA ALA A 28 3.56 -15.43 3.38
C ALA A 28 2.92 -16.80 3.06
N ALA A 29 2.98 -17.27 1.82
CA ALA A 29 2.49 -18.59 1.45
C ALA A 29 3.20 -19.73 2.21
N HIS A 30 4.46 -19.54 2.60
CA HIS A 30 5.25 -20.56 3.29
C HIS A 30 5.33 -20.40 4.82
N HIS A 31 5.22 -19.17 5.32
CA HIS A 31 5.57 -18.83 6.71
C HIS A 31 4.47 -18.09 7.46
N LEU A 32 3.42 -17.62 6.80
CA LEU A 32 2.30 -16.99 7.50
C LEU A 32 1.53 -18.07 8.28
N LYS A 33 1.15 -17.76 9.52
CA LYS A 33 0.25 -18.62 10.28
C LYS A 33 -1.17 -18.55 9.73
N GLU A 34 -1.98 -19.56 10.01
CA GLU A 34 -3.43 -19.48 9.82
C GLU A 34 -3.99 -18.24 10.55
N GLY A 35 -4.91 -17.52 9.90
CA GLY A 35 -5.44 -16.27 10.45
C GLY A 35 -4.46 -15.10 10.43
N GLY A 36 -3.30 -15.23 9.77
CA GLY A 36 -2.26 -14.21 9.71
C GLY A 36 -2.64 -12.99 8.86
N LEU A 37 -1.74 -12.00 8.84
CA LEU A 37 -1.88 -10.76 8.07
C LEU A 37 -0.70 -10.62 7.11
N ILE A 38 -1.01 -10.41 5.83
CA ILE A 38 -0.09 -9.81 4.86
C ILE A 38 -0.63 -8.43 4.47
N SER A 39 0.14 -7.39 4.79
CA SER A 39 -0.15 -6.03 4.34
C SER A 39 0.83 -5.61 3.25
N LEU A 40 0.29 -5.19 2.10
CA LEU A 40 1.06 -4.60 1.01
C LEU A 40 0.90 -3.08 1.00
N THR A 41 1.84 -2.38 0.37
CA THR A 41 1.79 -0.90 0.27
C THR A 41 1.47 -0.48 -1.15
N GLY A 42 0.19 -0.17 -1.38
CA GLY A 42 -0.31 0.44 -2.60
C GLY A 42 -0.07 1.95 -2.63
N ALA A 43 -0.90 2.66 -3.39
CA ALA A 43 -0.99 4.12 -3.36
C ALA A 43 -2.41 4.56 -3.72
N LYS A 44 -2.92 5.62 -3.07
CA LYS A 44 -4.24 6.17 -3.44
C LYS A 44 -4.25 6.66 -4.89
N ALA A 45 -3.16 7.29 -5.33
CA ALA A 45 -3.09 7.88 -6.66
C ALA A 45 -3.21 6.84 -7.81
N ALA A 46 -2.84 5.59 -7.56
CA ALA A 46 -2.91 4.51 -8.56
C ALA A 46 -4.30 3.87 -8.70
N LEU A 47 -5.30 4.39 -7.97
CA LEU A 47 -6.72 4.09 -8.24
C LEU A 47 -7.21 4.79 -9.51
N GLU A 48 -6.52 5.85 -9.94
CA GLU A 48 -6.86 6.67 -11.09
C GLU A 48 -5.71 6.70 -12.10
N ALA A 49 -5.93 7.34 -13.26
CA ALA A 49 -4.87 7.55 -14.24
C ALA A 49 -3.76 8.46 -13.69
N THR A 50 -2.50 8.06 -13.88
CA THR A 50 -1.32 8.78 -13.36
C THR A 50 -0.39 9.30 -14.48
N PRO A 51 -0.83 10.21 -15.37
CA PRO A 51 -0.06 10.64 -16.54
C PRO A 51 1.30 11.30 -16.18
N GLY A 52 1.42 11.89 -14.99
CA GLY A 52 2.67 12.50 -14.50
C GLY A 52 3.65 11.52 -13.84
N MET A 53 3.26 10.27 -13.60
CA MET A 53 4.05 9.29 -12.85
C MET A 53 3.71 7.85 -13.28
N ILE A 54 3.70 7.60 -14.58
CA ILE A 54 3.20 6.35 -15.19
C ILE A 54 3.83 5.10 -14.55
N GLY A 55 5.16 5.03 -14.44
CA GLY A 55 5.85 3.87 -13.86
C GLY A 55 5.46 3.59 -12.41
N TYR A 56 5.24 4.65 -11.61
CA TYR A 56 4.76 4.53 -10.24
C TYR A 56 3.32 4.02 -10.20
N GLY A 57 2.42 4.62 -10.99
CA GLY A 57 1.02 4.22 -11.05
C GLY A 57 0.84 2.76 -11.49
N VAL A 58 1.53 2.35 -12.56
CA VAL A 58 1.51 0.96 -13.06
C VAL A 58 2.01 -0.01 -11.98
N ALA A 59 3.14 0.29 -11.33
CA ALA A 59 3.69 -0.57 -10.29
C ALA A 59 2.73 -0.71 -9.09
N LYS A 60 2.09 0.39 -8.65
CA LYS A 60 1.14 0.37 -7.53
C LYS A 60 -0.20 -0.27 -7.89
N ALA A 61 -0.67 -0.13 -9.12
CA ALA A 61 -1.84 -0.85 -9.62
C ALA A 61 -1.60 -2.37 -9.66
N ALA A 62 -0.39 -2.81 -10.03
CA ALA A 62 -0.02 -4.22 -9.95
C ALA A 62 -0.06 -4.75 -8.50
N VAL A 63 0.39 -3.95 -7.52
CA VAL A 63 0.27 -4.28 -6.09
C VAL A 63 -1.20 -4.39 -5.66
N HIS A 64 -2.07 -3.48 -6.12
CA HIS A 64 -3.50 -3.55 -5.85
C HIS A 64 -4.14 -4.84 -6.39
N SER A 65 -3.79 -5.20 -7.62
CA SER A 65 -4.24 -6.45 -8.23
C SER A 65 -3.75 -7.65 -7.42
N LEU A 66 -2.48 -7.67 -7.04
CA LEU A 66 -1.89 -8.74 -6.23
C LEU A 66 -2.62 -8.90 -4.88
N THR A 67 -2.95 -7.81 -4.20
CA THR A 67 -3.72 -7.85 -2.94
C THR A 67 -5.05 -8.58 -3.11
N LYS A 68 -5.79 -8.28 -4.19
CA LYS A 68 -7.06 -8.95 -4.50
C LYS A 68 -6.86 -10.42 -4.89
N THR A 69 -5.84 -10.72 -5.69
CA THR A 69 -5.48 -12.09 -6.07
C THR A 69 -5.13 -12.94 -4.86
N LEU A 70 -4.38 -12.41 -3.90
CA LEU A 70 -4.00 -13.14 -2.69
C LEU A 70 -5.18 -13.45 -1.76
N ALA A 71 -6.24 -12.64 -1.82
CA ALA A 71 -7.47 -12.87 -1.06
C ALA A 71 -8.39 -13.92 -1.70
N ALA A 72 -8.18 -14.27 -2.97
CA ALA A 72 -8.99 -15.26 -3.66
C ALA A 72 -8.62 -16.70 -3.23
N ASN A 73 -9.59 -17.61 -3.36
CA ASN A 73 -9.39 -19.02 -3.08
C ASN A 73 -8.30 -19.61 -3.99
N GLY A 74 -7.42 -20.44 -3.41
CA GLY A 74 -6.32 -21.07 -4.16
C GLY A 74 -5.11 -20.17 -4.39
N SER A 75 -5.02 -19.00 -3.74
CA SER A 75 -3.85 -18.12 -3.84
C SER A 75 -2.56 -18.67 -3.25
N GLY A 76 -2.66 -19.72 -2.44
CA GLY A 76 -1.54 -20.30 -1.68
C GLY A 76 -1.35 -19.70 -0.28
N LEU A 77 -2.13 -18.68 0.10
CA LEU A 77 -2.13 -18.22 1.49
C LEU A 77 -2.80 -19.23 2.44
N PRO A 78 -2.36 -19.33 3.70
CA PRO A 78 -3.02 -20.15 4.71
C PRO A 78 -4.48 -19.76 4.91
N ALA A 79 -5.29 -20.70 5.42
CA ALA A 79 -6.69 -20.44 5.72
C ALA A 79 -6.86 -19.22 6.65
N ASN A 80 -7.98 -18.51 6.49
CA ASN A 80 -8.36 -17.36 7.30
C ASN A 80 -7.36 -16.18 7.28
N SER A 81 -6.36 -16.19 6.39
CA SER A 81 -5.39 -15.10 6.25
C SER A 81 -6.05 -13.83 5.70
N LEU A 82 -5.59 -12.67 6.18
CA LEU A 82 -5.96 -11.36 5.64
C LEU A 82 -4.86 -10.85 4.71
N SER A 83 -5.19 -10.69 3.43
CA SER A 83 -4.47 -9.87 2.45
C SER A 83 -5.12 -8.50 2.38
N VAL A 84 -4.36 -7.43 2.60
CA VAL A 84 -4.85 -6.05 2.56
C VAL A 84 -3.77 -5.13 2.03
N ALA A 85 -4.15 -4.06 1.33
CA ALA A 85 -3.22 -2.98 0.98
C ALA A 85 -3.59 -1.68 1.69
N ILE A 86 -2.58 -1.01 2.23
CA ILE A 86 -2.70 0.41 2.61
C ILE A 86 -2.40 1.29 1.40
N LEU A 87 -3.24 2.29 1.17
CA LEU A 87 -3.17 3.23 0.05
C LEU A 87 -3.00 4.65 0.62
N PRO A 88 -1.79 5.01 1.07
CA PRO A 88 -1.53 6.35 1.57
C PRO A 88 -1.61 7.40 0.44
N VAL A 89 -1.95 8.64 0.84
CA VAL A 89 -1.71 9.84 0.03
C VAL A 89 -0.28 10.30 0.23
N THR A 90 0.01 10.85 1.41
CA THR A 90 1.36 11.30 1.80
C THR A 90 1.61 10.89 3.24
N LEU A 91 2.70 10.16 3.49
CA LEU A 91 3.13 9.84 4.84
C LEU A 91 4.01 10.97 5.40
N ASP A 92 3.86 11.25 6.68
CA ASP A 92 4.71 12.20 7.38
C ASP A 92 6.08 11.58 7.69
N THR A 93 7.04 11.83 6.80
CA THR A 93 8.41 11.29 6.91
C THR A 93 9.44 12.42 6.94
N PRO A 94 10.62 12.21 7.57
CA PRO A 94 11.69 13.21 7.55
C PRO A 94 12.11 13.62 6.13
N MET A 95 12.12 12.67 5.18
CA MET A 95 12.47 12.92 3.78
C MET A 95 11.41 13.82 3.11
N ASN A 96 10.12 13.53 3.30
CA ASN A 96 9.04 14.37 2.78
C ASN A 96 9.10 15.77 3.37
N ARG A 97 9.32 15.92 4.69
CA ARG A 97 9.46 17.23 5.34
C ARG A 97 10.64 18.03 4.79
N LYS A 98 11.77 17.37 4.51
CA LYS A 98 12.95 18.01 3.93
C LYS A 98 12.69 18.55 2.51
N TRP A 99 12.03 17.77 1.66
CA TRP A 99 11.80 18.14 0.25
C TRP A 99 10.55 18.98 0.02
N MET A 100 9.59 18.93 0.95
CA MET A 100 8.34 19.70 0.91
C MET A 100 8.13 20.49 2.23
N PRO A 101 9.05 21.41 2.59
CA PRO A 101 9.01 22.09 3.89
C PRO A 101 7.83 23.06 4.04
N LYS A 102 7.27 23.54 2.94
CA LYS A 102 6.14 24.49 2.90
C LYS A 102 4.78 23.82 2.64
N ALA A 103 4.73 22.49 2.51
CA ALA A 103 3.47 21.77 2.35
C ALA A 103 2.64 21.84 3.64
N ASP A 104 1.33 21.69 3.51
CA ASP A 104 0.45 21.54 4.66
C ASP A 104 0.61 20.14 5.28
N HIS A 105 1.40 20.06 6.35
CA HIS A 105 1.66 18.81 7.05
C HIS A 105 0.44 18.28 7.82
N THR A 106 -0.63 19.08 7.99
CA THR A 106 -1.89 18.59 8.59
C THR A 106 -2.65 17.64 7.65
N SER A 107 -2.24 17.55 6.38
CA SER A 107 -2.75 16.59 5.40
C SER A 107 -1.91 15.31 5.29
N TRP A 108 -0.85 15.16 6.09
CA TRP A 108 0.07 14.02 6.00
C TRP A 108 -0.22 13.00 7.10
N THR A 109 -0.29 11.72 6.71
CA THR A 109 -0.59 10.64 7.64
C THR A 109 0.60 10.38 8.57
N PRO A 110 0.43 10.48 9.90
CA PRO A 110 1.48 10.16 10.85
C PRO A 110 1.86 8.67 10.78
N LEU A 111 3.16 8.36 10.89
CA LEU A 111 3.63 6.97 10.90
C LEU A 111 3.09 6.16 12.09
N GLN A 112 2.87 6.81 13.22
CA GLN A 112 2.27 6.21 14.42
C GLN A 112 0.86 5.64 14.13
N PHE A 113 0.05 6.36 13.36
CA PHE A 113 -1.28 5.88 12.95
C PHE A 113 -1.17 4.59 12.12
N VAL A 114 -0.22 4.53 11.18
CA VAL A 114 -0.01 3.34 10.35
C VAL A 114 0.46 2.16 11.20
N ALA A 115 1.37 2.39 12.15
CA ALA A 115 1.85 1.35 13.06
C ALA A 115 0.72 0.78 13.93
N GLU A 116 -0.11 1.63 14.52
CA GLU A 116 -1.27 1.22 15.33
C GLU A 116 -2.31 0.47 14.50
N LEU A 117 -2.56 0.92 13.27
CA LEU A 117 -3.47 0.26 12.34
C LEU A 117 -3.02 -1.18 12.04
N LEU A 118 -1.75 -1.36 11.66
CA LEU A 118 -1.19 -2.68 11.37
C LEU A 118 -1.14 -3.57 12.61
N PHE A 119 -0.86 -2.99 13.79
CA PHE A 119 -0.90 -3.71 15.06
C PHE A 119 -2.31 -4.25 15.36
N ASN A 120 -3.35 -3.40 15.24
CA ASN A 120 -4.74 -3.81 15.45
C ASN A 120 -5.14 -4.95 14.49
N TRP A 121 -4.85 -4.80 13.20
CA TRP A 121 -5.15 -5.86 12.23
C TRP A 121 -4.38 -7.16 12.53
N SER A 122 -3.11 -7.07 12.91
CA SER A 122 -2.30 -8.25 13.23
C SER A 122 -2.86 -9.05 14.42
N THR A 123 -3.53 -8.37 15.35
CA THR A 123 -4.16 -8.95 16.54
C THR A 123 -5.62 -9.33 16.34
N GLY A 124 -6.17 -9.15 15.13
CA GLY A 124 -7.56 -9.51 14.81
C GLY A 124 -8.58 -8.41 15.05
N LYS A 125 -8.15 -7.24 15.55
CA LYS A 125 -9.02 -6.10 15.82
C LYS A 125 -9.26 -5.28 14.54
N ASP A 126 -10.52 -4.90 14.32
CA ASP A 126 -10.97 -3.99 13.25
C ASP A 126 -10.41 -4.35 11.85
N ARG A 127 -10.31 -5.65 11.57
CA ARG A 127 -9.84 -6.15 10.27
C ARG A 127 -10.83 -5.77 9.16
N PRO A 128 -10.38 -5.20 8.04
CA PRO A 128 -11.23 -4.99 6.88
C PRO A 128 -11.55 -6.33 6.19
N ALA A 129 -12.42 -6.28 5.18
CA ALA A 129 -12.69 -7.44 4.33
C ALA A 129 -11.39 -7.91 3.64
N ASN A 130 -11.23 -9.23 3.48
CA ASN A 130 -10.06 -9.77 2.79
C ASN A 130 -9.96 -9.26 1.34
N GLY A 131 -8.77 -8.86 0.91
CA GLY A 131 -8.50 -8.27 -0.40
C GLY A 131 -8.77 -6.76 -0.49
N SER A 132 -9.09 -6.11 0.63
CA SER A 132 -9.43 -4.69 0.66
C SER A 132 -8.23 -3.79 0.31
N LEU A 133 -8.55 -2.69 -0.38
CA LEU A 133 -7.64 -1.59 -0.66
C LEU A 133 -8.05 -0.41 0.24
N MET A 134 -7.32 -0.19 1.33
CA MET A 134 -7.69 0.79 2.34
C MET A 134 -6.97 2.11 2.11
N GLN A 135 -7.70 3.16 1.73
CA GLN A 135 -7.17 4.50 1.57
C GLN A 135 -6.91 5.15 2.93
N LEU A 136 -5.77 5.81 3.09
CA LEU A 136 -5.40 6.57 4.27
C LEU A 136 -5.43 8.04 3.88
N ILE A 137 -6.49 8.74 4.31
CA ILE A 137 -6.72 10.13 3.96
C ILE A 137 -6.62 10.95 5.24
N THR A 138 -5.66 11.85 5.30
CA THR A 138 -5.48 12.74 6.45
C THR A 138 -5.90 14.14 6.06
N ASN A 139 -6.83 14.72 6.83
CA ASN A 139 -7.27 16.10 6.69
C ASN A 139 -7.33 16.73 8.09
N ASN A 140 -6.81 17.94 8.27
CA ASN A 140 -6.78 18.63 9.56
C ASN A 140 -6.21 17.73 10.70
N SER A 141 -5.13 17.01 10.41
CA SER A 141 -4.43 16.08 11.31
C SER A 141 -5.25 14.86 11.77
N GLN A 142 -6.42 14.62 11.18
CA GLN A 142 -7.23 13.43 11.43
C GLN A 142 -7.16 12.48 10.24
N THR A 143 -6.82 11.22 10.49
CA THR A 143 -6.71 10.20 9.44
C THR A 143 -7.96 9.33 9.40
N SER A 144 -8.59 9.26 8.23
CA SER A 144 -9.71 8.38 7.94
C SER A 144 -9.25 7.21 7.09
N LEU A 145 -9.89 6.05 7.32
CA LEU A 145 -9.66 4.82 6.59
C LEU A 145 -10.87 4.54 5.70
N ILE A 146 -10.68 4.53 4.37
CA ILE A 146 -11.79 4.41 3.41
C ILE A 146 -11.51 3.26 2.43
N PRO A 147 -12.37 2.23 2.33
CA PRO A 147 -12.26 1.21 1.28
C PRO A 147 -12.34 1.85 -0.12
N ALA A 148 -11.53 1.37 -1.07
CA ALA A 148 -11.62 1.71 -2.50
C ALA A 148 -12.36 0.65 -3.31
#